data_AF-A0A2I0L2N3-F1
#
_entry.id   AF-A0A2I0L2N3-F1
#
_cell.length_a   1.000
_cell.length_b   1.000
_cell.length_c   1.000
_cell.angle_alpha   90.00
_cell.angle_beta   90.00
_cell.angle_gamma   90.00
#
_symmetry.space_group_name_H-M   'P 1'
#
loop_
_entity.id
_entity.type
_entity.pdbx_description
1 polymer ?
#
loop_
_entity_poly.entity_id
_entity_poly.type
_entity_poly.pdbx_seq_one_letter_code
_entity_poly.pdbx_strand_id
1 'polypeptide(L)'
;MAVNKDGSSWVSNVGKSDVNAVTWGVFPAKEIIQPTVVDPASFAVWKDEAFEIWSRGWACRYPEGDASRKLLEEIQGSYFLVSLVDNDYINGDLFAVFSDI
;
A
#
# COMPACT_ATOMS: atom_id res chain seq x y z
N MET A 1 -0.15 -1.18 -7.44
CA MET A 1 -1.22 -0.17 -7.20
C MET A 1 -0.60 1.05 -6.57
N ALA A 2 -0.98 2.26 -7.00
CA ALA A 2 -0.55 3.53 -6.42
C ALA A 2 -1.73 4.48 -6.30
N VAL A 3 -1.85 5.17 -5.17
CA VAL A 3 -2.94 6.11 -4.91
C VAL A 3 -2.49 7.29 -4.04
N ASN A 4 -2.95 8.49 -4.35
CA ASN A 4 -2.71 9.70 -3.56
C ASN A 4 -3.81 9.92 -2.49
N LYS A 5 -3.57 10.82 -1.53
CA LYS A 5 -4.46 11.02 -0.36
C LYS A 5 -5.95 11.23 -0.72
N ASP A 6 -6.24 12.08 -1.70
CA ASP A 6 -7.62 12.39 -2.10
C ASP A 6 -8.28 11.32 -2.98
N GLY A 7 -7.50 10.31 -3.42
CA GLY A 7 -7.96 9.26 -4.33
C GLY A 7 -8.19 9.72 -5.77
N SER A 8 -7.79 10.94 -6.14
CA SER A 8 -7.98 11.46 -7.50
C SER A 8 -7.05 10.80 -8.53
N SER A 9 -5.91 10.28 -8.08
CA SER A 9 -4.96 9.55 -8.90
C SER A 9 -4.88 8.10 -8.44
N TRP A 10 -5.36 7.18 -9.27
CA TRP A 10 -5.29 5.73 -9.04
C TRP A 10 -4.63 5.05 -10.24
N VAL A 11 -3.54 4.33 -9.99
CA VAL A 11 -2.79 3.58 -11.02
C VAL A 11 -2.66 2.12 -10.59
N SER A 12 -3.10 1.20 -11.43
CA SER A 12 -3.02 -0.24 -11.18
C SER A 12 -2.98 -1.01 -12.50
N ASN A 13 -2.24 -2.11 -12.53
CA ASN A 13 -2.28 -3.13 -13.57
C ASN A 13 -3.25 -4.29 -13.24
N VAL A 14 -3.94 -4.24 -12.09
CA VAL A 14 -4.93 -5.21 -11.62
C VAL A 14 -6.33 -4.61 -11.81
N GLY A 15 -7.29 -5.43 -12.27
CA GLY A 15 -8.69 -5.03 -12.40
C GLY A 15 -9.32 -4.70 -11.05
N LYS A 16 -10.33 -3.82 -11.02
CA LYS A 16 -10.93 -3.31 -9.76
C LYS A 16 -11.57 -4.40 -8.88
N SER A 17 -11.98 -5.51 -9.47
CA SER A 17 -12.57 -6.67 -8.80
C SER A 17 -11.63 -7.87 -8.68
N ASP A 18 -10.40 -7.74 -9.20
CA ASP A 18 -9.47 -8.85 -9.27
C ASP A 18 -8.65 -8.89 -7.98
N VAL A 19 -8.67 -10.03 -7.32
CA VAL A 19 -7.99 -10.26 -6.04
C VAL A 19 -6.77 -11.15 -6.29
N ASN A 20 -5.61 -10.73 -5.80
CA ASN A 20 -4.37 -11.50 -5.93
C ASN A 20 -4.04 -12.24 -4.63
N ALA A 21 -3.90 -13.57 -4.67
CA ALA A 21 -3.48 -14.35 -3.51
C ALA A 21 -1.96 -14.25 -3.33
N VAL A 22 -1.52 -13.85 -2.14
CA VAL A 22 -0.08 -13.65 -1.83
C VAL A 22 0.47 -14.65 -0.82
N THR A 23 -0.41 -15.31 -0.08
CA THR A 23 -0.06 -16.41 0.82
C THR A 23 -1.03 -17.54 0.58
N TRP A 24 -0.52 -18.74 0.30
CA TRP A 24 -1.31 -19.95 0.18
C TRP A 24 -0.56 -21.18 0.69
N GLY A 25 -1.29 -22.25 1.00
CA GLY A 25 -0.74 -23.51 1.46
C GLY A 25 -1.48 -24.71 0.88
N VAL A 26 -0.71 -25.74 0.51
CA VAL A 26 -1.22 -27.03 0.02
C VAL A 26 -0.91 -28.09 1.05
N PHE A 27 -1.93 -28.83 1.48
CA PHE A 27 -1.79 -29.84 2.53
C PHE A 27 -2.40 -31.18 2.09
N PRO A 28 -1.82 -32.33 2.47
CA PRO A 28 -2.37 -33.63 2.10
C PRO A 28 -3.81 -33.81 2.57
N ALA A 29 -4.68 -34.29 1.67
CA ALA A 29 -6.10 -34.54 1.93
C ALA A 29 -6.88 -33.31 2.46
N LYS A 30 -6.44 -32.09 2.13
CA LYS A 30 -7.15 -30.84 2.43
C LYS A 30 -7.22 -29.96 1.17
N GLU A 31 -8.21 -29.09 1.14
CA GLU A 31 -8.31 -28.04 0.13
C GLU A 31 -7.17 -27.02 0.29
N ILE A 32 -6.87 -26.29 -0.78
CA ILE A 32 -5.90 -25.20 -0.77
C ILE A 32 -6.42 -24.08 0.13
N ILE A 33 -5.55 -23.56 1.00
CA ILE A 33 -5.90 -22.46 1.91
C ILE A 33 -5.14 -21.22 1.45
N GLN A 34 -5.84 -20.10 1.26
CA GLN A 34 -5.27 -18.82 0.85
C GLN A 34 -5.67 -17.69 1.82
N PRO A 35 -4.99 -17.55 2.98
CA PRO A 35 -5.46 -16.67 4.05
C PRO A 35 -5.17 -15.19 3.79
N THR A 36 -4.30 -14.85 2.84
CA THR A 36 -3.86 -13.47 2.60
C THR A 36 -3.94 -13.12 1.13
N VAL A 37 -4.59 -11.99 0.84
CA VAL A 37 -4.80 -11.48 -0.51
C VAL A 37 -4.49 -9.99 -0.58
N VAL A 38 -4.19 -9.52 -1.79
CA VAL A 38 -4.13 -8.10 -2.16
C VAL A 38 -5.38 -7.80 -2.99
N ASP A 39 -6.24 -6.96 -2.43
CA ASP A 39 -7.51 -6.54 -3.03
C ASP A 39 -7.52 -5.02 -3.28
N PRO A 40 -7.68 -4.57 -4.54
CA PRO A 40 -7.82 -3.15 -4.88
C PRO A 40 -8.91 -2.40 -4.13
N ALA A 41 -10.06 -3.04 -3.87
CA ALA A 41 -11.18 -2.39 -3.17
C ALA A 41 -10.83 -2.14 -1.70
N SER A 42 -10.29 -3.15 -1.03
CA SER A 42 -9.76 -3.03 0.34
C SER A 42 -8.64 -2.00 0.44
N PHE A 43 -7.72 -1.96 -0.53
CA PHE A 43 -6.62 -0.98 -0.54
C PHE A 43 -7.12 0.46 -0.68
N ALA A 44 -8.16 0.69 -1.51
CA ALA A 44 -8.76 2.01 -1.67
C ALA A 44 -9.42 2.55 -0.39
N VAL A 45 -10.03 1.67 0.41
CA VAL A 45 -10.60 2.04 1.73
C VAL A 45 -9.50 2.22 2.77
N TRP A 46 -8.55 1.28 2.85
CA TRP A 46 -7.44 1.33 3.81
C TRP A 46 -6.55 2.57 3.64
N LYS A 47 -6.43 3.09 2.42
CA LYS A 47 -5.74 4.33 2.11
C LYS A 47 -6.09 5.47 3.08
N ASP A 48 -7.36 5.65 3.40
CA ASP A 48 -7.81 6.77 4.25
C ASP A 48 -7.20 6.67 5.65
N GLU A 49 -7.23 5.48 6.26
CA GLU A 49 -6.55 5.21 7.53
C GLU A 49 -5.03 5.38 7.41
N ALA A 50 -4.42 4.84 6.35
CA ALA A 50 -2.96 4.91 6.15
C ALA A 50 -2.46 6.37 6.07
N PHE A 51 -3.14 7.22 5.31
CA PHE A 51 -2.79 8.64 5.25
C PHE A 51 -3.09 9.35 6.56
N GLU A 52 -4.15 8.99 7.28
CA GLU A 52 -4.52 9.63 8.56
C GLU A 52 -3.46 9.45 9.66
N ILE A 53 -2.68 8.36 9.62
CA ILE A 53 -1.57 8.14 10.56
C ILE A 53 -0.54 9.28 10.52
N TRP A 54 -0.25 9.83 9.34
CA TRP A 54 0.69 10.97 9.21
C TRP A 54 0.22 12.17 10.03
N SER A 55 -1.07 12.50 10.01
CA SER A 55 -1.61 13.65 10.74
C SER A 55 -1.92 13.31 12.21
N ARG A 56 -2.82 12.35 12.45
CA ARG A 56 -3.32 12.04 13.81
C ARG A 56 -2.38 11.16 14.62
N GLY A 57 -1.54 10.35 13.97
CA GLY A 57 -0.55 9.51 14.64
C GLY A 57 0.75 10.25 14.94
N TRP A 58 1.22 11.08 14.01
CA TRP A 58 2.56 11.67 14.07
C TRP A 58 2.55 13.20 14.18
N ALA A 59 1.97 13.92 13.20
CA ALA A 59 2.04 15.38 13.13
C ALA A 59 1.44 16.08 14.36
N CYS A 60 0.41 15.49 14.98
CA CYS A 60 -0.24 15.98 16.19
C CYS A 60 0.69 16.07 17.42
N ARG A 61 1.87 15.43 17.38
CA ARG A 61 2.88 15.49 18.46
C ARG A 61 3.72 16.76 18.43
N TYR A 62 3.61 17.54 17.36
CA TYR A 62 4.33 18.79 17.19
C TYR A 62 3.35 19.97 17.33
N PRO A 63 3.78 21.08 17.95
CA PRO A 63 2.98 22.30 18.03
C PRO A 63 2.54 22.82 16.66
N GLU A 64 1.48 23.62 16.64
CA GLU A 64 1.09 24.34 15.44
C GLU A 64 2.20 25.31 14.99
N GLY A 65 2.46 25.34 13.69
CA GLY A 65 3.52 26.18 13.10
C GLY A 65 4.92 25.57 13.12
N ASP A 66 5.13 24.46 13.84
CA ASP A 66 6.41 23.75 13.90
C ASP A 66 6.83 23.22 12.51
N ALA A 67 8.13 23.28 12.20
CA ALA A 67 8.66 22.85 10.92
C ALA A 67 8.48 21.33 10.69
N SER A 68 8.61 20.51 11.74
CA SER A 68 8.38 19.06 11.65
C SER A 68 6.91 18.75 11.36
N ARG A 69 5.97 19.52 11.91
CA ARG A 69 4.55 19.37 11.60
C ARG A 69 4.26 19.65 10.13
N LYS A 70 4.78 20.77 9.62
CA LYS A 70 4.60 21.17 8.21
C LYS A 70 5.14 20.11 7.26
N LEU A 71 6.33 19.57 7.54
CA LEU A 71 6.92 18.50 6.73
C LEU A 71 6.01 17.27 6.65
N LEU A 72 5.45 16.83 7.78
CA LEU A 72 4.57 15.66 7.80
C LEU A 72 3.25 15.90 7.05
N GLU A 73 2.68 17.10 7.17
CA GLU A 73 1.49 17.52 6.42
C GLU A 73 1.77 17.61 4.90
N GLU A 74 2.95 18.10 4.51
CA GLU A 74 3.42 18.13 3.12
C GLU A 74 3.60 16.73 2.54
N ILE A 75 4.24 15.82 3.28
CA ILE A 75 4.40 14.41 2.85
C ILE A 75 3.03 13.78 2.64
N GLN A 76 2.13 13.91 3.62
CA GLN A 76 0.77 13.37 3.54
C GLN A 76 0.00 13.90 2.31
N GLY A 77 0.20 15.17 1.95
CA GLY A 77 -0.50 15.81 0.84
C GLY A 77 0.11 15.54 -0.55
N SER A 78 1.39 15.20 -0.63
CA SER A 78 2.11 15.09 -1.92
C SER A 78 2.52 13.67 -2.31
N TYR A 79 2.61 12.74 -1.36
CA TYR A 79 3.13 11.40 -1.63
C TYR A 79 2.02 10.44 -2.11
N PHE A 80 2.46 9.39 -2.79
CA PHE A 80 1.62 8.26 -3.16
C PHE A 80 1.81 7.11 -2.16
N LEU A 81 0.70 6.45 -1.84
CA LEU A 81 0.70 5.16 -1.18
C LEU A 81 0.76 4.06 -2.24
N VAL A 82 1.77 3.19 -2.15
CA VAL A 82 2.08 2.21 -3.19
C VAL A 82 2.09 0.80 -2.61
N SER A 83 1.45 -0.13 -3.31
CA SER A 83 1.50 -1.57 -3.06
C SER A 83 2.01 -2.27 -4.31
N LEU A 84 3.09 -3.04 -4.16
CA LEU A 84 3.72 -3.83 -5.22
C LEU A 84 3.75 -5.30 -4.79
N VAL A 85 3.53 -6.18 -5.75
CA VAL A 85 3.62 -7.63 -5.55
C VAL A 85 4.54 -8.17 -6.64
N ASP A 86 5.60 -8.84 -6.21
CA ASP A 86 6.36 -9.70 -7.10
C ASP A 86 5.64 -11.06 -7.18
N ASN A 87 5.22 -11.45 -8.38
CA ASN A 87 4.48 -12.70 -8.58
C ASN A 87 5.42 -13.90 -8.84
N ASP A 88 6.71 -13.68 -9.12
CA ASP A 88 7.68 -14.76 -9.21
C ASP A 88 8.13 -15.18 -7.80
N TYR A 89 7.31 -16.00 -7.15
CA TYR A 89 7.60 -16.49 -5.79
C TYR A 89 8.81 -17.43 -5.70
N ILE A 90 9.43 -17.81 -6.83
CA ILE A 90 10.60 -18.70 -6.87
C ILE A 90 11.89 -17.89 -7.03
N ASN A 91 11.93 -16.97 -7.99
CA ASN A 91 13.14 -16.23 -8.35
C ASN A 91 12.96 -14.70 -8.29
N GLY A 92 11.91 -14.22 -7.63
CA GLY A 92 11.58 -12.81 -7.57
C GLY A 92 12.69 -11.93 -6.99
N ASP A 93 12.77 -10.73 -7.54
CA ASP A 93 13.61 -9.64 -7.05
C ASP A 93 12.85 -8.32 -7.21
N LEU A 94 12.02 -8.04 -6.21
CA LEU A 94 11.24 -6.81 -6.16
C LEU A 94 12.14 -5.55 -6.21
N PHE A 95 13.39 -5.63 -5.74
CA PHE A 95 14.26 -4.45 -5.66
C PHE A 95 14.93 -4.11 -6.98
N ALA A 96 15.01 -5.05 -7.93
CA ALA A 96 15.55 -4.80 -9.26
C ALA A 96 14.82 -3.65 -9.99
N VAL A 97 13.52 -3.43 -9.72
CA VAL A 97 12.77 -2.33 -10.35
C VAL A 97 13.23 -0.93 -9.89
N PHE A 98 14.01 -0.86 -8.81
CA PHE A 98 14.55 0.38 -8.25
C PHE A 98 16.05 0.55 -8.53
N SER A 99 16.71 -0.37 -9.24
CA SER A 99 18.16 -0.27 -9.50
C SER A 99 18.53 0.91 -10.40
N ASP A 100 17.58 1.34 -11.24
CA ASP A 100 17.79 2.35 -12.29
C ASP A 100 17.29 3.74 -11.87
N ILE A 101 16.87 3.90 -10.60
CA ILE A 101 16.37 5.15 -10.01
C ILE A 101 17.40 5.69 -9.02
#